data_AF-A0A2N2H4R7-F1
#
_entry.id   AF-A0A2N2H4R7-F1
#
_cell.length_a   1.000
_cell.length_b   1.000
_cell.length_c   1.000
_cell.angle_alpha   90.00
_cell.angle_beta   90.00
_cell.angle_gamma   90.00
#
_symmetry.space_group_name_H-M   'P 1'
#
loop_
_entity.id
_entity.type
_entity.pdbx_description
1 polymer ?
#
loop_
_entity_poly.entity_id
_entity_poly.type
_entity_poly.pdbx_seq_one_letter_code
_entity_poly.pdbx_strand_id
1 'polypeptide(L)' 'MVRLNITLPEELANQLEEVAGPGRKSRFIAETLQRRVKEIKERELQELLEEGYKARKEEGSSLAKEFESVDLEGWNGY' A
#
# COMPACT_ATOMS: atom_id res chain seq x y z
N MET A 1 -12.41 -19.15 -10.20
CA MET A 1 -11.58 -18.48 -11.22
C MET A 1 -12.49 -17.85 -12.25
N VAL A 2 -12.15 -16.66 -12.74
CA VAL A 2 -12.88 -15.95 -13.80
C VAL A 2 -12.01 -15.93 -15.06
N ARG A 3 -12.57 -16.24 -16.23
CA ARG A 3 -11.86 -16.13 -17.52
C ARG A 3 -12.00 -14.71 -18.05
N LEU A 4 -10.89 -14.08 -18.38
CA LEU A 4 -10.81 -12.75 -18.96
C LEU A 4 -10.17 -12.85 -20.34
N ASN A 5 -10.80 -12.22 -21.34
CA ASN A 5 -10.20 -12.03 -22.67
C ASN A 5 -9.59 -10.63 -22.68
N ILE A 6 -8.29 -10.54 -22.87
CA ILE A 6 -7.55 -9.27 -22.87
C ILE A 6 -6.73 -9.17 -24.15
N THR A 7 -6.61 -7.95 -24.66
CA THR A 7 -5.71 -7.63 -25.77
C THR A 7 -4.41 -7.11 -25.19
N LEU A 8 -3.28 -7.66 -25.64
CA LEU A 8 -1.94 -7.23 -25.24
C LEU A 8 -1.16 -6.83 -26.49
N PRO A 9 -0.28 -5.81 -26.41
CA PRO A 9 0.70 -5.56 -27.45
C PRO A 9 1.53 -6.82 -27.73
N GLU A 10 1.85 -7.06 -28.99
CA GLU A 10 2.57 -8.26 -29.43
C GLU A 10 3.91 -8.42 -28.69
N GLU A 11 4.67 -7.33 -28.59
CA GLU A 11 5.95 -7.31 -27.86
C GLU A 11 5.80 -7.75 -26.40
N LEU A 12 4.76 -7.27 -25.72
CA LEU A 12 4.49 -7.64 -24.32
C LEU A 12 4.04 -9.10 -24.18
N ALA A 13 3.31 -9.62 -25.17
CA ALA A 13 2.92 -11.04 -25.20
C ALA A 13 4.15 -11.96 -25.38
N ASN A 14 5.13 -11.53 -26.17
CA ASN A 14 6.39 -12.24 -26.35
C ASN A 14 7.24 -12.22 -25.08
N GLN A 15 7.42 -11.04 -24.47
CA GLN A 15 8.13 -10.90 -23.18
C GLN A 15 7.47 -11.73 -22.08
N LEU A 16 6.13 -11.76 -22.03
CA LEU A 16 5.40 -12.60 -21.11
C LEU A 16 5.72 -14.09 -21.31
N GLU A 17 5.84 -14.54 -22.56
CA GLU A 17 6.19 -15.93 -22.83
C GLU A 17 7.62 -16.27 -22.43
N GLU A 18 8.57 -15.38 -22.68
CA GLU A 18 9.97 -15.55 -22.28
C GLU A 18 10.12 -15.65 -20.75
N VAL A 19 9.42 -14.78 -20.01
CA VAL A 19 9.56 -14.69 -18.55
C VAL A 19 8.75 -15.76 -17.82
N ALA A 20 7.49 -15.98 -18.22
CA ALA A 20 6.63 -16.96 -17.54
C ALA A 20 6.94 -18.39 -17.98
N GLY A 21 7.34 -18.58 -19.24
CA GLY A 21 7.45 -19.88 -19.88
C GLY A 21 6.09 -20.52 -20.20
N PRO A 22 6.10 -21.62 -20.96
CA PRO A 22 4.89 -22.23 -21.52
C PRO A 22 3.94 -22.71 -20.41
N GLY A 23 2.64 -22.45 -20.61
CA GLY A 23 1.57 -22.89 -19.70
C GLY A 23 1.48 -22.13 -18.35
N ARG A 24 2.40 -21.21 -18.05
CA ARG A 24 2.44 -20.47 -16.78
C ARG A 24 1.97 -19.01 -16.88
N LYS A 25 1.60 -18.54 -18.08
CA LYS A 25 1.17 -17.16 -18.33
C LYS A 25 0.05 -16.69 -17.40
N SER A 26 -1.01 -17.47 -17.25
CA SER A 26 -2.16 -17.09 -16.40
C SER A 26 -1.78 -16.93 -14.93
N ARG A 27 -0.91 -17.81 -14.42
CA ARG A 27 -0.39 -17.73 -13.05
C ARG A 27 0.49 -16.49 -12.88
N PHE A 28 1.41 -16.25 -13.81
CA PHE A 28 2.29 -15.09 -13.78
C PHE A 28 1.50 -13.77 -13.83
N ILE A 29 0.51 -13.67 -14.71
CA ILE A 29 -0.38 -12.51 -14.80
C ILE A 29 -1.12 -12.31 -13.48
N ALA A 30 -1.71 -13.36 -12.91
CA ALA A 30 -2.47 -13.28 -11.66
C ALA A 30 -1.59 -12.80 -10.49
N GLU A 31 -0.40 -13.38 -10.31
CA GLU A 31 0.55 -12.99 -9.26
C GLU A 31 1.03 -11.54 -9.45
N THR A 32 1.27 -11.12 -10.70
CA THR A 32 1.69 -9.76 -11.01
C THR A 32 0.58 -8.74 -10.75
N LEU A 33 -0.66 -9.04 -11.16
CA LEU A 33 -1.83 -8.21 -10.86
C LEU A 33 -2.07 -8.11 -9.36
N GLN A 34 -1.93 -9.22 -8.62
CA GLN A 34 -2.10 -9.22 -7.17
C GLN A 34 -1.10 -8.29 -6.48
N ARG A 35 0.18 -8.38 -6.87
CA ARG A 35 1.23 -7.47 -6.38
C ARG A 35 0.90 -6.02 -6.70
N ARG A 36 0.56 -5.74 -7.97
CA ARG A 36 0.26 -4.36 -8.41
C ARG A 36 -0.93 -3.75 -7.69
N VAL A 37 -2.01 -4.52 -7.51
CA VAL A 37 -3.19 -4.07 -6.77
C VAL A 37 -2.85 -3.78 -5.30
N LYS A 38 -2.02 -4.63 -4.68
CA LYS A 38 -1.57 -4.41 -3.30
C LYS A 38 -0.78 -3.11 -3.17
N GLU A 39 0.21 -2.89 -4.05
CA GLU A 39 1.01 -1.66 -4.07
C GLU A 39 0.17 -0.40 -4.26
N ILE A 40 -0.83 -0.43 -5.14
CA ILE A 40 -1.73 0.70 -5.37
C ILE A 40 -2.49 1.02 -4.08
N LYS A 41 -3.09 0.02 -3.43
CA LYS A 41 -3.83 0.20 -2.18
C LYS A 41 -2.96 0.69 -1.03
N GLU A 42 -1.74 0.18 -0.91
CA GLU A 42 -0.80 0.62 0.13
C GLU A 42 -0.41 2.08 -0.07
N ARG A 43 -0.17 2.52 -1.32
CA ARG A 43 0.11 3.92 -1.62
C ARG A 43 -1.08 4.83 -1.31
N GLU A 44 -2.28 4.45 -1.75
CA GLU A 44 -3.51 5.19 -1.44
C GLU A 44 -3.74 5.33 0.07
N LEU A 45 -3.50 4.26 0.83
CA LEU A 45 -3.59 4.29 2.29
C LEU A 45 -2.57 5.24 2.92
N GLN A 46 -1.32 5.24 2.44
CA GLN A 46 -0.30 6.16 2.93
C GLN A 46 -0.65 7.63 2.68
N GLU A 47 -1.15 7.94 1.49
CA GLU A 47 -1.60 9.30 1.13
C GLU A 47 -2.74 9.76 2.05
N LEU A 48 -3.74 8.90 2.29
CA LEU A 48 -4.85 9.19 3.19
C LEU A 48 -4.40 9.38 4.65
N LEU A 49 -3.45 8.57 5.12
CA LEU A 49 -2.89 8.73 6.46
C LEU A 49 -2.13 10.05 6.59
N GLU A 50 -1.30 10.39 5.61
CA GLU A 50 -0.55 11.65 5.60
C GLU A 50 -1.50 12.86 5.63
N GLU A 51 -2.55 12.83 4.81
CA GLU A 51 -3.57 13.88 4.82
C GLU A 51 -4.30 13.95 6.17
N GLY A 52 -4.72 12.82 6.71
CA GLY A 52 -5.39 12.75 8.02
C GLY A 52 -4.53 13.29 9.16
N TYR A 53 -3.24 12.96 9.18
CA TYR A 53 -2.29 13.49 10.16
C TYR A 53 -2.07 15.00 10.00
N LYS A 54 -1.96 15.50 8.77
CA LYS A 54 -1.86 16.95 8.53
C LYS A 54 -3.11 17.69 8.98
N ALA A 55 -4.29 17.16 8.65
CA ALA A 55 -5.57 17.77 8.98
C ALA A 55 -5.82 17.83 10.49
N ARG A 56 -5.44 16.78 11.24
CA ARG A 56 -5.63 16.71 12.70
C ARG A 56 -4.42 17.20 13.52
N LYS A 57 -3.45 17.86 12.88
CA LYS A 57 -2.23 18.31 13.56
C LYS A 57 -2.51 19.22 14.75
N GLU A 58 -3.45 20.16 14.61
CA GLU A 58 -3.79 21.13 15.65
C GLU A 58 -4.54 20.48 16.82
N GLU A 59 -5.52 19.62 16.52
CA GLU A 59 -6.24 18.82 17.51
C GLU A 59 -5.27 17.90 18.28
N GLY A 60 -4.41 17.17 17.56
CA GLY A 60 -3.43 16.27 18.17
C GLY A 60 -2.40 17.01 19.03
N SER A 61 -1.95 18.19 18.59
CA SER A 61 -1.02 19.01 19.39
C SER A 61 -1.69 19.58 20.65
N SER A 62 -2.98 19.89 20.58
CA SER A 62 -3.74 20.41 21.73
C SER A 62 -4.00 19.29 22.74
N LEU A 63 -4.39 18.11 22.27
CA LEU A 63 -4.54 16.92 23.10
C LEU A 63 -3.23 16.53 23.77
N ALA A 64 -2.11 16.50 23.04
CA ALA A 64 -0.80 16.18 23.63
C ALA A 64 -0.42 17.12 24.79
N LYS A 65 -0.73 18.41 24.68
CA LYS A 65 -0.50 19.39 25.76
C LYS A 65 -1.40 19.15 26.98
N GLU A 66 -2.63 18.72 26.76
CA GLU A 66 -3.58 18.43 27.85
C GLU A 66 -3.08 17.26 28.72
N PHE A 67 -2.45 16.26 28.11
CA PHE A 67 -1.95 15.07 28.79
C PHE A 67 -0.47 15.14 29.23
N GLU A 68 0.25 16.22 28.87
CA GLU A 68 1.68 16.41 29.19
C GLU A 68 1.98 16.29 30.70
N SER A 69 1.06 16.76 31.55
CA SER A 69 1.19 16.68 33.01
C SER A 69 1.10 15.25 33.57
N VAL A 70 0.34 14.37 32.90
CA VAL A 70 0.15 12.97 33.30
C VAL A 70 1.28 12.09 32.74
N ASP A 71 1.81 12.40 31.56
CA ASP A 71 2.92 11.67 30.95
C ASP A 71 4.23 11.78 31.77
N LEU A 72 4.38 12.86 32.55
CA LEU A 72 5.53 13.09 33.44
C LEU A 72 5.29 12.58 34.87
N GLU A 73 4.08 12.15 35.20
CA GLU A 73 3.71 11.69 36.53
C GLU A 73 4.31 10.29 36.79
N GLY A 74 5.26 10.20 37.73
CA GLY A 74 6.00 8.96 38.00
C GLY A 74 7.18 8.71 37.06
N TRP A 75 7.52 9.64 36.17
CA TRP A 75 8.74 9.58 35.37
C TRP A 75 9.95 9.96 36.24
N ASN A 76 10.59 8.96 36.82
CA ASN A 76 11.74 9.08 37.73
C ASN A 76 13.09 9.22 37.02
N GLY A 77 13.08 9.30 35.68
CA GLY A 77 14.17 9.84 34.88
C GLY A 77 15.56 9.30 35.19
N TYR A 78 15.74 8.00 35.49
CA TYR A 78 17.00 7.24 35.42
C TYR A 78 16.74 5.75 35.68
#